data_AF-A0A370L2D8-F1
#
_entry.id   AF-A0A370L2D8-F1
#
_cell.length_a   1.000
_cell.length_b   1.000
_cell.length_c   1.000
_cell.angle_alpha   90.00
_cell.angle_beta   90.00
_cell.angle_gamma   90.00
#
_symmetry.space_group_name_H-M   'P 1'
#
loop_
_entity.id
_entity.type
_entity.pdbx_description
1 polymer ?
#
loop_
_entity_poly.entity_id
_entity_poly.type
_entity_poly.pdbx_seq_one_letter_code
_entity_poly.pdbx_strand_id
1 'polypeptide(L)'
;MKDIPVPDDASAPIATPSDLTDIYRLLLGHVPEHIERRWATEARLGRENTGKAIELLRRQCIAENPLGLKVQQIVQFGQLLALLREPEATRHAIAALRAGASFSDLAGAAESGLIVAGMQAYSLGLRIIDKLAAEADAASEAGRPAA
;
A
#
# COMPACT_ATOMS: atom_id res chain seq x y z
N MET A 1 -32.28 7.51 10.74
CA MET A 1 -31.06 7.02 10.08
C MET A 1 -31.20 5.51 10.08
N LYS A 2 -31.41 4.88 8.92
CA LYS A 2 -31.67 3.43 8.85
C LYS A 2 -30.37 2.66 9.14
N ASP A 3 -30.47 1.64 9.98
CA ASP A 3 -29.42 0.65 10.22
C ASP A 3 -29.00 0.01 8.89
N ILE A 4 -27.76 0.28 8.47
CA ILE A 4 -27.14 -0.42 7.35
C ILE A 4 -26.56 -1.71 7.94
N PRO A 5 -27.01 -2.89 7.51
CA PRO A 5 -26.41 -4.13 7.98
C PRO A 5 -24.99 -4.22 7.42
N VAL A 6 -24.01 -4.28 8.31
CA VAL A 6 -22.64 -4.67 7.97
C VAL A 6 -22.69 -6.15 7.62
N PRO A 7 -22.19 -6.57 6.44
CA PRO A 7 -22.12 -7.99 6.11
C PRO A 7 -21.22 -8.69 7.11
N ASP A 8 -21.71 -9.82 7.62
CA ASP A 8 -20.97 -10.77 8.45
C ASP A 8 -19.98 -11.51 7.54
N ASP A 9 -18.80 -10.93 7.32
CA ASP A 9 -17.66 -11.68 6.81
C ASP A 9 -16.85 -12.22 7.99
N ALA A 10 -17.09 -13.50 8.28
CA ALA A 10 -16.27 -14.27 9.18
C ALA A 10 -14.82 -14.30 8.65
N SER A 11 -13.99 -13.35 9.10
CA SER A 11 -12.55 -13.47 8.96
C SER A 11 -12.09 -14.57 9.91
N ALA A 12 -11.70 -15.70 9.32
CA ALA A 12 -10.98 -16.74 10.05
C ALA A 12 -9.77 -16.10 10.77
N PRO A 13 -9.41 -16.57 11.98
CA PRO A 13 -8.30 -15.99 12.73
C PRO A 13 -7.03 -16.11 11.89
N ILE A 14 -6.55 -14.98 11.36
CA ILE A 14 -5.23 -14.91 10.73
C ILE A 14 -4.24 -15.20 11.86
N ALA A 15 -3.44 -16.25 11.68
CA ALA A 15 -2.43 -16.66 12.64
C ALA A 15 -1.64 -15.44 13.13
N THR A 16 -1.62 -15.22 14.44
CA THR A 16 -0.94 -14.09 15.07
C THR A 16 0.56 -14.22 14.79
N PRO A 17 1.19 -13.34 13.99
CA PRO A 17 2.61 -13.46 13.73
C PRO A 17 3.39 -13.24 15.03
N SER A 18 4.31 -14.15 15.34
CA SER A 18 5.00 -14.18 16.63
C SER A 18 6.22 -13.25 16.68
N ASP A 19 6.66 -12.77 15.52
CA ASP A 19 7.83 -11.89 15.35
C ASP A 19 7.55 -10.74 14.37
N LEU A 20 8.25 -9.61 14.55
CA LEU A 20 8.14 -8.40 13.72
C LEU A 20 8.48 -8.67 12.25
N THR A 21 9.28 -9.70 11.98
CA THR A 21 9.69 -10.09 10.63
C THR A 21 8.57 -10.74 9.82
N ASP A 22 7.58 -11.34 10.47
CA ASP A 22 6.54 -12.12 9.81
C ASP A 22 5.57 -11.27 9.00
N ILE A 23 5.30 -10.02 9.42
CA ILE A 23 4.45 -9.09 8.68
C ILE A 23 5.09 -8.72 7.34
N TYR A 24 6.40 -8.48 7.34
CA TYR A 24 7.13 -8.17 6.12
C TYR A 24 7.18 -9.37 5.17
N ARG A 25 7.38 -10.57 5.70
CA ARG A 25 7.32 -11.79 4.89
C ARG A 25 5.92 -12.02 4.33
N LEU A 26 4.86 -11.76 5.10
CA LEU A 26 3.48 -11.87 4.64
C LEU A 26 3.19 -10.86 3.51
N LEU A 27 3.56 -9.59 3.69
CA LEU A 27 3.21 -8.52 2.75
C LEU A 27 4.14 -8.45 1.53
N LEU A 28 5.42 -8.76 1.70
CA LEU A 28 6.48 -8.51 0.71
C LEU A 28 7.27 -9.78 0.34
N GLY A 29 7.04 -10.91 0.99
CA GLY A 29 7.81 -12.15 0.81
C GLY A 29 9.21 -12.12 1.45
N HIS A 30 9.68 -10.96 1.92
CA HIS A 30 11.00 -10.77 2.53
C HIS A 30 11.00 -9.56 3.47
N VAL A 31 12.01 -9.45 4.33
CA VAL A 31 12.26 -8.24 5.13
C VAL A 31 13.12 -7.29 4.28
N PRO A 32 12.69 -6.04 4.04
CA PRO A 32 13.51 -5.10 3.28
C PRO A 32 14.80 -4.72 4.01
N GLU A 33 15.92 -4.61 3.29
CA GLU A 33 17.24 -4.31 3.85
C GLU A 33 17.27 -3.01 4.70
N HIS A 34 16.49 -2.00 4.31
CA HIS A 34 16.41 -0.74 5.07
C HIS A 34 15.75 -0.92 6.45
N ILE A 35 14.88 -1.92 6.61
CA ILE A 35 14.28 -2.27 7.90
C ILE A 35 15.30 -2.97 8.78
N GLU A 36 16.07 -3.92 8.23
CA GLU A 36 17.14 -4.60 8.95
C GLU A 36 18.21 -3.62 9.45
N ARG A 37 18.65 -2.69 8.59
CA ARG A 37 19.60 -1.63 8.97
C ARG A 37 19.06 -0.71 10.07
N ARG A 38 17.77 -0.40 10.04
CA ARG A 38 17.12 0.39 11.10
C ARG A 38 17.14 -0.36 12.43
N TRP A 39 16.75 -1.65 12.44
CA TRP A 39 16.78 -2.46 13.66
C TRP A 39 18.19 -2.63 14.23
N ALA A 40 19.19 -2.85 13.37
CA ALA A 40 20.59 -2.91 13.81
C ALA A 40 21.06 -1.59 14.45
N THR A 41 20.62 -0.45 13.90
CA THR A 41 20.91 0.87 14.46
C THR A 41 20.21 1.09 15.79
N GLU A 42 18.93 0.73 15.90
CA GLU A 42 18.16 0.83 17.14
C GLU A 42 18.78 -0.04 18.26
N ALA A 43 19.21 -1.27 17.93
CA ALA A 43 19.90 -2.16 18.86
C ALA A 43 21.21 -1.57 19.35
N ARG A 44 22.03 -1.04 18.42
CA ARG A 44 23.28 -0.36 18.78
C ARG A 44 23.07 0.83 19.72
N LEU A 45 21.91 1.50 19.64
CA LEU A 45 21.56 2.66 20.46
C LEU A 45 20.75 2.31 21.71
N GLY A 46 20.40 1.03 21.95
CA GLY A 46 19.51 0.62 23.05
C GLY A 46 18.10 1.22 22.94
N ARG A 47 17.58 1.41 21.72
CA ARG A 47 16.27 2.01 21.38
C ARG A 47 15.32 1.04 20.68
N GLU A 48 15.51 -0.26 20.85
CA GLU A 48 14.73 -1.33 20.21
C GLU A 48 13.23 -1.26 20.52
N ASN A 49 12.86 -0.73 21.69
CA ASN A 49 11.47 -0.58 22.08
C ASN A 49 10.71 0.39 21.14
N THR A 50 11.38 1.41 20.60
CA THR A 50 10.77 2.30 19.61
C THR A 50 10.48 1.56 18.31
N GLY A 51 11.42 0.75 17.82
CA GLY A 51 11.23 -0.10 16.65
C GLY A 51 10.07 -1.08 16.81
N LYS A 52 10.01 -1.77 17.95
CA LYS A 52 8.92 -2.68 18.32
C LYS A 52 7.56 -1.97 18.33
N ALA A 53 7.49 -0.76 18.89
CA ALA A 53 6.25 0.01 18.93
C ALA A 53 5.76 0.41 17.53
N ILE A 54 6.67 0.80 16.63
CA ILE A 54 6.33 1.15 15.24
C ILE A 54 5.77 -0.06 14.50
N GLU A 55 6.37 -1.24 14.68
CA GLU A 55 5.90 -2.44 13.98
C GLU A 55 4.55 -2.94 14.51
N LEU A 56 4.31 -2.84 15.82
CA LEU A 56 2.99 -3.12 16.38
C LEU A 56 1.92 -2.16 15.82
N LEU A 57 2.24 -0.87 15.75
CA LEU A 57 1.34 0.12 15.15
C LEU A 57 1.07 -0.19 13.68
N ARG A 58 2.11 -0.54 12.90
CA ARG A 58 1.95 -0.92 11.48
C ARG A 58 1.08 -2.15 11.32
N ARG A 59 1.24 -3.15 12.18
CA ARG A 59 0.38 -4.34 12.18
C ARG A 59 -1.10 -3.95 12.31
N GLN A 60 -1.42 -3.21 13.36
CA GLN A 60 -2.80 -2.81 13.65
C GLN A 60 -3.37 -1.88 12.59
N CYS A 61 -2.60 -0.86 12.19
CA CYS A 61 -3.09 0.14 11.25
C CYS A 61 -3.06 -0.33 9.80
N ILE A 62 -2.27 -1.34 9.43
CA ILE A 62 -2.09 -1.81 8.05
C ILE A 62 -2.58 -3.25 7.87
N ALA A 63 -1.88 -4.22 8.45
CA ALA A 63 -2.19 -5.63 8.20
C ALA A 63 -3.57 -6.05 8.73
N GLU A 64 -4.00 -5.49 9.86
CA GLU A 64 -5.28 -5.78 10.52
C GLU A 64 -6.34 -4.68 10.28
N ASN A 65 -6.10 -3.82 9.28
CA ASN A 65 -7.02 -2.74 8.99
C ASN A 65 -8.35 -3.28 8.43
N PRO A 66 -9.52 -2.83 8.91
CA PRO A 66 -10.82 -3.32 8.45
C PRO A 66 -11.12 -2.97 6.98
N LEU A 67 -10.38 -2.05 6.36
CA LEU A 67 -10.50 -1.76 4.93
C LEU A 67 -9.94 -2.90 4.06
N GLY A 68 -9.10 -3.76 4.62
CA GLY A 68 -8.35 -4.76 3.88
C GLY A 68 -7.23 -4.15 3.01
N LEU A 69 -6.31 -5.00 2.56
CA LEU A 69 -5.07 -4.55 1.92
C LEU A 69 -5.31 -3.73 0.64
N LYS A 70 -6.19 -4.19 -0.25
CA LYS A 70 -6.46 -3.50 -1.53
C LYS A 70 -6.96 -2.08 -1.32
N VAL A 71 -8.04 -1.91 -0.54
CA VAL A 71 -8.66 -0.61 -0.31
C VAL A 71 -7.71 0.31 0.45
N GLN A 72 -6.97 -0.23 1.41
CA GLN A 72 -6.01 0.56 2.16
C GLN A 72 -4.91 1.16 1.28
N GLN A 73 -4.34 0.38 0.34
CA GLN A 73 -3.32 0.90 -0.57
C GLN A 73 -3.88 2.02 -1.47
N ILE A 74 -5.14 1.89 -1.93
CA ILE A 74 -5.83 2.93 -2.71
C ILE A 74 -6.03 4.20 -1.87
N VAL A 75 -6.45 4.07 -0.60
CA VAL A 75 -6.62 5.21 0.31
C VAL A 75 -5.28 5.92 0.54
N GLN A 76 -4.21 5.18 0.82
CA GLN A 76 -2.87 5.75 1.03
C GLN A 76 -2.34 6.41 -0.24
N PHE A 77 -2.59 5.83 -1.41
CA PHE A 77 -2.32 6.48 -2.69
C PHE A 77 -3.00 7.84 -2.80
N GLY A 78 -4.33 7.92 -2.60
CA GLY A 78 -5.08 9.17 -2.65
C GLY A 78 -4.59 10.22 -1.62
N GLN A 79 -4.27 9.80 -0.40
CA GLN A 79 -3.71 10.68 0.64
C GLN A 79 -2.37 11.29 0.19
N LEU A 80 -1.51 10.50 -0.45
CA LEU A 80 -0.21 10.96 -0.91
C LEU A 80 -0.30 11.83 -2.17
N LEU A 81 -1.32 11.63 -3.01
CA LEU A 81 -1.65 12.57 -4.09
C LEU A 81 -2.02 13.95 -3.52
N ALA A 82 -2.86 13.99 -2.48
CA ALA A 82 -3.24 15.23 -1.83
C ALA A 82 -2.04 15.97 -1.20
N LEU A 83 -1.00 15.23 -0.81
CA LEU A 83 0.27 15.76 -0.28
C LEU A 83 1.35 16.00 -1.35
N LEU A 84 1.04 15.73 -2.64
CA LEU A 84 1.97 15.82 -3.76
C LEU A 84 3.28 15.01 -3.55
N ARG A 85 3.16 13.83 -2.93
CA ARG A 85 4.28 12.91 -2.63
C ARG A 85 4.39 11.82 -3.69
N GLU A 86 4.90 12.17 -4.87
CA GLU A 86 4.94 11.29 -6.04
C GLU A 86 5.64 9.93 -5.80
N PRO A 87 6.85 9.85 -5.20
CA PRO A 87 7.53 8.56 -5.03
C PRO A 87 6.76 7.61 -4.11
N GLU A 88 6.22 8.13 -3.01
CA GLU A 88 5.41 7.35 -2.06
C GLU A 88 4.08 6.93 -2.70
N ALA A 89 3.39 7.85 -3.37
CA ALA A 89 2.14 7.56 -4.06
C ALA A 89 2.33 6.44 -5.09
N THR A 90 3.42 6.48 -5.86
CA THR A 90 3.77 5.44 -6.84
C THR A 90 3.93 4.07 -6.18
N ARG A 91 4.59 3.99 -5.01
CA ARG A 91 4.72 2.71 -4.27
C ARG A 91 3.37 2.15 -3.85
N HIS A 92 2.46 2.99 -3.38
CA HIS A 92 1.11 2.58 -2.97
C HIS A 92 0.23 2.22 -4.16
N ALA A 93 0.36 2.89 -5.31
CA ALA A 93 -0.30 2.48 -6.54
C ALA A 93 0.14 1.08 -7.00
N ILE A 94 1.45 0.80 -7.01
CA ILE A 94 1.99 -0.53 -7.34
C ILE A 94 1.48 -1.59 -6.34
N ALA A 95 1.48 -1.28 -5.04
CA ALA A 95 0.99 -2.20 -4.01
C ALA A 95 -0.51 -2.47 -4.16
N ALA A 96 -1.31 -1.47 -4.51
CA ALA A 96 -2.74 -1.64 -4.78
C ALA A 96 -2.97 -2.56 -5.98
N LEU A 97 -2.26 -2.37 -7.09
CA LEU A 97 -2.36 -3.23 -8.28
C LEU A 97 -1.99 -4.68 -7.95
N ARG A 98 -0.92 -4.91 -7.18
CA ARG A 98 -0.52 -6.24 -6.69
C ARG A 98 -1.57 -6.88 -5.78
N ALA A 99 -2.31 -6.06 -5.04
CA ALA A 99 -3.45 -6.49 -4.22
C ALA A 99 -4.77 -6.62 -5.01
N GLY A 100 -4.72 -6.54 -6.36
CA GLY A 100 -5.87 -6.75 -7.24
C GLY A 100 -6.70 -5.50 -7.53
N ALA A 101 -6.17 -4.30 -7.30
CA ALA A 101 -6.78 -3.08 -7.82
C ALA A 101 -6.59 -2.98 -9.35
N SER A 102 -7.51 -2.28 -9.99
CA SER A 102 -7.41 -1.88 -11.39
C SER A 102 -6.87 -0.44 -11.52
N PHE A 103 -6.45 -0.05 -12.72
CA PHE A 103 -6.14 1.37 -13.00
C PHE A 103 -7.37 2.28 -12.80
N SER A 104 -8.59 1.77 -13.02
CA SER A 104 -9.83 2.51 -12.74
C SER A 104 -10.02 2.79 -11.25
N ASP A 105 -9.65 1.85 -10.37
CA ASP A 105 -9.68 2.08 -8.92
C ASP A 105 -8.72 3.22 -8.51
N LEU A 106 -7.53 3.28 -9.13
CA LEU A 106 -6.57 4.35 -8.90
C LEU A 106 -7.08 5.69 -9.46
N ALA A 107 -7.71 5.69 -10.64
CA ALA A 107 -8.30 6.89 -11.21
C ALA A 107 -9.40 7.48 -10.30
N GLY A 108 -10.27 6.63 -9.73
CA GLY A 108 -11.28 7.09 -8.77
C GLY A 108 -10.69 7.73 -7.50
N ALA A 109 -9.53 7.24 -7.03
CA ALA A 109 -8.79 7.89 -5.94
C ALA A 109 -8.20 9.25 -6.37
N ALA A 110 -7.69 9.37 -7.60
CA ALA A 110 -7.20 10.63 -8.15
C ALA A 110 -8.35 11.66 -8.33
N GLU A 111 -9.52 11.23 -8.79
CA GLU A 111 -10.73 12.04 -8.89
C GLU A 111 -11.20 12.51 -7.51
N SER A 112 -11.13 11.65 -6.49
CA SER A 112 -11.38 12.06 -5.11
C SER A 112 -10.34 13.09 -4.64
N GLY A 113 -9.08 12.91 -5.04
CA GLY A 113 -7.99 13.86 -4.84
C GLY A 113 -8.25 15.23 -5.49
N LEU A 114 -8.89 15.27 -6.65
CA LEU A 114 -9.32 16.52 -7.30
C LEU A 114 -10.21 17.35 -6.38
N ILE A 115 -11.19 16.69 -5.73
CA ILE A 115 -12.17 17.37 -4.88
C ILE A 115 -11.51 17.98 -3.64
N VAL A 116 -10.54 17.29 -3.04
CA VAL A 116 -9.95 17.71 -1.75
C VAL A 116 -8.65 18.51 -1.88
N ALA A 117 -7.92 18.35 -2.99
CA ALA A 117 -6.57 18.93 -3.18
C ALA A 117 -6.36 19.57 -4.57
N GLY A 118 -7.39 19.60 -5.42
CA GLY A 118 -7.38 20.32 -6.69
C GLY A 118 -6.65 19.62 -7.84
N MET A 119 -6.51 20.35 -8.96
CA MET A 119 -6.00 19.82 -10.23
C MET A 119 -4.58 19.25 -10.16
N GLN A 120 -3.76 19.71 -9.22
CA GLN A 120 -2.38 19.22 -9.04
C GLN A 120 -2.37 17.76 -8.57
N ALA A 121 -3.23 17.41 -7.61
CA ALA A 121 -3.36 16.04 -7.11
C ALA A 121 -3.91 15.10 -8.18
N TYR A 122 -4.92 15.56 -8.93
CA TYR A 122 -5.50 14.80 -10.04
C TYR A 122 -4.48 14.52 -11.15
N SER A 123 -3.79 15.58 -11.61
CA SER A 123 -2.75 15.46 -12.64
C SER A 123 -1.62 14.53 -12.21
N LEU A 124 -1.19 14.62 -10.95
CA LEU A 124 -0.20 13.70 -10.40
C LEU A 124 -0.70 12.25 -10.44
N GLY A 125 -1.93 11.99 -10.03
CA GLY A 125 -2.55 10.66 -10.07
C GLY A 125 -2.55 10.09 -11.49
N LEU A 126 -2.99 10.87 -12.48
CA LEU A 126 -3.00 10.43 -13.87
C LEU A 126 -1.60 10.16 -14.43
N ARG A 127 -0.60 10.98 -14.11
CA ARG A 127 0.79 10.72 -14.55
C ARG A 127 1.34 9.41 -13.99
N ILE A 128 1.05 9.10 -12.72
CA ILE A 128 1.48 7.84 -12.11
C ILE A 128 0.78 6.66 -12.80
N ILE A 129 -0.53 6.77 -13.06
CA ILE A 129 -1.31 5.72 -13.73
C ILE A 129 -0.79 5.48 -15.15
N ASP A 130 -0.59 6.53 -15.95
CA ASP A 130 -0.08 6.45 -17.32
C ASP A 130 1.27 5.74 -17.39
N LYS A 131 2.21 6.14 -16.51
CA LYS A 131 3.53 5.50 -16.41
C LYS A 131 3.42 4.00 -16.09
N LEU A 132 2.61 3.64 -15.09
CA LEU A 132 2.46 2.24 -14.67
C LEU A 132 1.76 1.39 -15.73
N ALA A 133 0.79 1.96 -16.46
CA ALA A 133 0.14 1.28 -17.57
C ALA A 133 1.13 0.98 -18.71
N ALA A 134 1.94 1.97 -19.10
CA ALA A 134 2.97 1.78 -20.12
C ALA A 134 4.02 0.72 -19.71
N GLU A 135 4.43 0.68 -18.45
CA GLU A 135 5.33 -0.36 -17.92
C GLU A 135 4.69 -1.76 -17.97
N ALA A 136 3.38 -1.87 -17.68
CA ALA A 136 2.64 -3.13 -17.73
C ALA A 136 2.45 -3.65 -19.17
N ASP A 137 2.17 -2.76 -20.12
CA ASP A 137 2.06 -3.08 -21.54
C ASP A 137 3.39 -3.58 -22.11
N ALA A 138 4.49 -2.88 -21.81
CA ALA A 138 5.84 -3.28 -22.23
C ALA A 138 6.25 -4.66 -21.68
N ALA A 139 5.93 -4.95 -20.42
CA ALA A 139 6.18 -6.28 -19.83
C ALA A 139 5.34 -7.38 -20.50
N SER A 140 4.10 -7.05 -20.88
CA SER A 140 3.20 -7.98 -21.57
C SER A 140 3.65 -8.28 -23.01
N GLU A 141 4.29 -7.33 -23.69
CA GLU A 141 4.88 -7.54 -25.01
C GLU A 141 6.16 -8.38 -24.96
N ALA A 142 7.05 -8.10 -24.01
CA ALA A 142 8.30 -8.85 -23.83
C ALA A 142 8.09 -10.33 -23.45
N GLY A 143 6.94 -10.66 -22.84
CA GLY A 143 6.56 -12.02 -22.48
C GLY A 143 5.90 -12.84 -23.60
N ARG A 144 5.60 -12.26 -24.76
CA ARG A 144 5.03 -13.01 -25.89
C ARG A 144 6.13 -13.81 -26.60
N PRO A 145 5.93 -15.11 -26.86
CA PRO A 145 6.87 -15.86 -27.69
C PRO A 145 6.92 -15.23 -29.09
N ALA A 146 8.12 -15.15 -29.68
CA ALA A 146 8.27 -14.77 -31.08
C ALA A 146 7.46 -15.73 -31.96
N ALA A 147 6.58 -15.16 -32.80
CA ALA A 147 5.73 -15.89 -33.72
C ALA A 147 6.54 -16.61 -34.81
#